data_AF-M3B5G2-F1
#
_entry.id   AF-M3B5G2-F1
#
_cell.length_a   1.000
_cell.length_b   1.000
_cell.length_c   1.000
_cell.angle_alpha   90.00
_cell.angle_beta   90.00
_cell.angle_gamma   90.00
#
_symmetry.space_group_name_H-M   'P 1'
#
loop_
_entity.id
_entity.type
_entity.pdbx_description
1 polymer ?
#
loop_
_entity_poly.entity_id
_entity_poly.type
_entity_poly.pdbx_seq_one_letter_code
_entity_poly.pdbx_strand_id
1 'polypeptide(L)'
;MAVPVANATQSFWRSDPQPLDNHRTTEQLPAKADIVIIGAGYAGASITHHLLEKSKALGRSVSIVILEAREACSGATGRNGGHLKPDPYNRAAGALKTHGKEAAEEVASFEARQVKEVQKLVERENIECDFVVTRATDVCMYEGARKDLKQGLDALTEANVSTASEVHYSDTRTAQGVSGVKGAQGCFTYTAAHVWPYKLVLSLLNKAVKHGVNLQTHTPVTSVQPALEPHTWAVETSRGSIAAEKVIYASNAYTSSLLPEYKTKIIGVRGICSRIVTTKPNAPFLSNSYILRLAPNEYDYLIPRSDGSIIVGGGRRDYFHQLETWYENYDDSSLITSAQRYFDGYMQRHFRGWEDSGAYTDAVWTGIMGYSADGFPHVGAVPGKAGQFICAGFSGHGMPQIFLSAKALAEMALEGKEVEEVDLPKLYRASQARLDSKMNVALEGWDGTHAK
;
A
#
# COMPACT_ATOMS: atom_id res chain seq x y z
N MET A 1 -2.97 22.06 7.07
CA MET A 1 -3.65 20.76 6.87
C MET A 1 -3.25 20.27 5.48
N ALA A 2 -2.65 19.08 5.37
CA ALA A 2 -2.31 18.49 4.09
C ALA A 2 -3.55 17.78 3.52
N VAL A 3 -4.04 18.24 2.37
CA VAL A 3 -5.11 17.58 1.60
C VAL A 3 -4.57 17.27 0.21
N PRO A 4 -5.10 16.24 -0.49
CA PRO A 4 -4.64 15.93 -1.84
C PRO A 4 -4.84 17.14 -2.78
N VAL A 5 -3.82 17.45 -3.59
CA VAL A 5 -3.86 18.58 -4.54
C VAL A 5 -4.80 18.29 -5.72
N ALA A 6 -5.45 19.31 -6.28
CA ALA A 6 -6.47 19.12 -7.33
C ALA A 6 -5.89 18.67 -8.68
N ASN A 7 -4.65 19.05 -9.00
CA ASN A 7 -4.01 18.88 -10.30
C ASN A 7 -2.87 17.85 -10.27
N ALA A 8 -3.15 16.65 -9.74
CA ALA A 8 -2.17 15.57 -9.66
C ALA A 8 -1.68 15.11 -11.05
N THR A 9 -0.46 14.58 -11.13
CA THR A 9 0.04 13.90 -12.34
C THR A 9 -0.89 12.75 -12.74
N GLN A 10 -0.99 12.44 -14.03
CA GLN A 10 -1.83 11.32 -14.47
C GLN A 10 -1.07 10.00 -14.37
N SER A 11 -1.58 9.09 -13.53
CA SER A 11 -1.05 7.73 -13.42
C SER A 11 -1.59 6.85 -14.54
N PHE A 12 -0.77 5.92 -15.05
CA PHE A 12 -1.19 4.93 -16.04
C PHE A 12 -2.43 4.15 -15.59
N TRP A 13 -2.54 3.81 -14.31
CA TRP A 13 -3.67 3.06 -13.76
C TRP A 13 -5.02 3.78 -13.89
N ARG A 14 -4.98 5.11 -14.09
CA ARG A 14 -6.13 6.00 -14.25
C ARG A 14 -6.14 6.67 -15.62
N SER A 15 -5.56 6.00 -16.62
CA SER A 15 -5.58 6.46 -18.03
C SER A 15 -6.95 6.29 -18.69
N ASP A 16 -7.78 5.36 -18.19
CA ASP A 16 -9.15 5.10 -18.65
C ASP A 16 -10.13 5.19 -17.46
N PRO A 17 -10.61 6.40 -17.11
CA PRO A 17 -11.44 6.62 -15.94
C PRO A 17 -12.86 6.03 -16.11
N GLN A 18 -13.33 5.35 -15.08
CA GLN A 18 -14.67 4.75 -15.02
C GLN A 18 -15.71 5.75 -14.48
N PRO A 19 -17.01 5.54 -14.72
CA PRO A 19 -18.07 6.41 -14.20
C PRO A 19 -18.03 6.63 -12.68
N LEU A 20 -17.45 5.68 -11.93
CA LEU A 20 -17.39 5.75 -10.48
C LEU A 20 -16.36 6.76 -9.94
N ASP A 21 -15.43 7.26 -10.77
CA ASP A 21 -14.37 8.19 -10.34
C ASP A 21 -14.91 9.44 -9.69
N ASN A 22 -15.93 10.03 -10.32
CA ASN A 22 -16.55 11.28 -9.91
C ASN A 22 -17.92 11.04 -9.28
N HIS A 23 -18.16 9.84 -8.75
CA HIS A 23 -19.48 9.45 -8.27
C HIS A 23 -19.87 10.17 -6.98
N ARG A 24 -21.14 10.57 -6.94
CA ARG A 24 -21.83 11.06 -5.74
C ARG A 24 -23.17 10.33 -5.69
N THR A 25 -23.36 9.48 -4.69
CA THR A 25 -24.59 8.68 -4.57
C THR A 25 -25.81 9.57 -4.33
N THR A 26 -25.64 10.66 -3.59
CA THR A 26 -26.68 11.67 -3.33
C THR A 26 -26.14 13.08 -3.57
N GLU A 27 -27.01 14.00 -3.98
CA GLU A 27 -26.67 15.42 -4.17
C GLU A 27 -26.26 16.10 -2.86
N GLN A 28 -27.06 15.90 -1.81
CA GLN A 28 -26.79 16.36 -0.46
C GLN A 28 -26.20 15.22 0.38
N LEU A 29 -25.36 15.56 1.34
CA LEU A 29 -24.83 14.56 2.28
C LEU A 29 -25.95 14.05 3.19
N PRO A 30 -26.00 12.75 3.51
CA PRO A 30 -26.88 12.25 4.56
C PRO A 30 -26.57 12.95 5.89
N ALA A 31 -27.59 13.35 6.64
CA ALA A 31 -27.38 14.00 7.94
C ALA A 31 -26.76 13.04 8.98
N LYS A 32 -26.99 11.74 8.82
CA LYS A 32 -26.50 10.68 9.73
C LYS A 32 -26.07 9.44 8.97
N ALA A 33 -25.12 8.70 9.55
CA ALA A 33 -24.76 7.35 9.13
C ALA A 33 -24.23 6.55 10.33
N ASP A 34 -24.35 5.23 10.31
CA ASP A 34 -23.79 4.38 11.38
C ASP A 34 -22.25 4.42 11.32
N ILE A 35 -21.70 4.40 10.10
CA ILE A 35 -20.25 4.40 9.84
C ILE A 35 -19.91 5.40 8.74
N VAL A 36 -18.97 6.31 9.03
CA VAL A 36 -18.32 7.14 8.01
C VAL A 36 -16.88 6.66 7.79
N ILE A 37 -16.52 6.40 6.53
CA ILE A 37 -15.18 6.02 6.11
C ILE A 37 -14.56 7.18 5.34
N ILE A 38 -13.37 7.60 5.75
CA ILE A 38 -12.64 8.72 5.14
C ILE A 38 -11.55 8.17 4.23
N GLY A 39 -11.75 8.25 2.92
CA GLY A 39 -10.87 7.78 1.86
C GLY A 39 -11.43 6.58 1.10
N ALA A 40 -11.48 6.68 -0.23
CA ALA A 40 -11.95 5.64 -1.15
C ALA A 40 -10.78 4.93 -1.88
N GLY A 41 -9.66 4.77 -1.19
CA GLY A 41 -8.54 3.94 -1.64
C GLY A 41 -8.73 2.46 -1.29
N TYR A 42 -7.67 1.66 -1.45
CA TYR A 42 -7.75 0.21 -1.19
C TYR A 42 -8.21 -0.12 0.25
N ALA A 43 -7.76 0.64 1.25
CA ALA A 43 -8.18 0.46 2.63
C ALA A 43 -9.69 0.71 2.81
N GLY A 44 -10.19 1.88 2.38
CA GLY A 44 -11.61 2.21 2.53
C GLY A 44 -12.53 1.24 1.77
N ALA A 45 -12.16 0.87 0.55
CA ALA A 45 -12.93 -0.10 -0.24
C ALA A 45 -12.93 -1.50 0.38
N SER A 46 -11.79 -1.97 0.88
CA SER A 46 -11.70 -3.29 1.55
C SER A 46 -12.45 -3.31 2.88
N ILE A 47 -12.39 -2.22 3.65
CA ILE A 47 -13.15 -2.09 4.91
C ILE A 47 -14.64 -2.15 4.62
N THR A 48 -15.09 -1.38 3.63
CA THR A 48 -16.49 -1.38 3.18
C THR A 48 -16.95 -2.77 2.76
N HIS A 49 -16.16 -3.46 1.94
CA HIS A 49 -16.45 -4.82 1.49
C HIS A 49 -16.68 -5.77 2.67
N HIS A 50 -15.76 -5.80 3.64
CA HIS A 50 -15.90 -6.67 4.81
C HIS A 50 -17.02 -6.25 5.77
N LEU A 51 -17.26 -4.94 5.93
CA LEU A 51 -18.42 -4.45 6.70
C LEU A 51 -19.73 -4.95 6.10
N LEU A 52 -19.89 -4.91 4.77
CA LEU A 52 -21.07 -5.42 4.08
C LEU A 52 -21.23 -6.93 4.22
N GLU A 53 -20.15 -7.71 4.05
CA GLU A 53 -20.19 -9.16 4.24
C GLU A 53 -20.64 -9.54 5.66
N LYS A 54 -20.08 -8.86 6.67
CA LYS A 54 -20.38 -9.12 8.08
C LYS A 54 -21.77 -8.65 8.47
N SER A 55 -22.16 -7.46 8.02
CA SER A 55 -23.52 -6.92 8.16
C SER A 55 -24.55 -7.92 7.65
N LYS A 56 -24.33 -8.48 6.46
CA LYS A 56 -25.18 -9.52 5.88
C LYS A 56 -25.18 -10.81 6.73
N ALA A 57 -24.02 -11.29 7.15
CA ALA A 57 -23.90 -12.50 7.96
C ALA A 57 -24.60 -12.38 9.32
N LEU A 58 -24.59 -11.18 9.91
CA LEU A 58 -25.24 -10.86 11.18
C LEU A 58 -26.74 -10.51 11.03
N GLY A 59 -27.24 -10.38 9.80
CA GLY A 59 -28.61 -9.89 9.56
C GLY A 59 -28.84 -8.45 10.04
N ARG A 60 -27.77 -7.65 10.18
CA ARG A 60 -27.82 -6.28 10.71
C ARG A 60 -27.59 -5.30 9.57
N SER A 61 -28.60 -4.50 9.23
CA SER A 61 -28.42 -3.38 8.29
C SER A 61 -27.51 -2.31 8.90
N VAL A 62 -26.59 -1.76 8.10
CA VAL A 62 -25.68 -0.68 8.51
C VAL A 62 -25.60 0.35 7.38
N SER A 63 -25.80 1.61 7.72
CA SER A 63 -25.64 2.75 6.81
C SER A 63 -24.18 3.18 6.79
N ILE A 64 -23.56 3.13 5.61
CA ILE A 64 -22.15 3.45 5.39
C ILE A 64 -22.05 4.62 4.42
N VAL A 65 -21.28 5.64 4.80
CA VAL A 65 -20.90 6.75 3.91
C VAL A 65 -19.39 6.74 3.72
N ILE A 66 -18.92 6.80 2.46
CA ILE A 66 -17.50 6.97 2.12
C ILE A 66 -17.30 8.38 1.60
N LEU A 67 -16.42 9.15 2.24
CA LEU A 67 -16.03 10.49 1.84
C LEU A 67 -14.64 10.47 1.22
N GLU A 68 -14.52 10.89 -0.04
CA GLU A 68 -13.25 10.95 -0.78
C GLU A 68 -12.97 12.39 -1.21
N ALA A 69 -11.75 12.85 -0.98
CA ALA A 69 -11.34 14.24 -1.20
C ALA A 69 -11.24 14.60 -2.68
N ARG A 70 -10.77 13.67 -3.53
CA ARG A 70 -10.69 13.82 -5.00
C ARG A 70 -11.60 12.81 -5.68
N GLU A 71 -11.12 12.12 -6.71
CA GLU A 71 -11.82 10.97 -7.29
C GLU A 71 -11.58 9.68 -6.51
N ALA A 72 -12.47 8.71 -6.69
CA ALA A 72 -12.31 7.36 -6.13
C ALA A 72 -10.96 6.73 -6.56
N CYS A 73 -10.26 6.10 -5.61
CA CYS A 73 -8.95 5.47 -5.83
C CYS A 73 -7.84 6.41 -6.39
N SER A 74 -7.99 7.74 -6.25
CA SER A 74 -7.05 8.73 -6.80
C SER A 74 -5.73 8.88 -6.04
N GLY A 75 -5.65 8.39 -4.80
CA GLY A 75 -4.46 8.50 -3.93
C GLY A 75 -3.39 7.44 -4.22
N ALA A 76 -2.65 7.05 -3.18
CA ALA A 76 -1.53 6.09 -3.27
C ALA A 76 -1.87 4.81 -4.06
N THR A 77 -3.09 4.27 -3.87
CA THR A 77 -3.54 3.06 -4.54
C THR A 77 -3.55 3.17 -6.06
N GLY A 78 -4.10 4.25 -6.62
CA GLY A 78 -4.15 4.46 -8.07
C GLY A 78 -2.82 4.90 -8.68
N ARG A 79 -1.74 4.95 -7.89
CA ARG A 79 -0.44 5.54 -8.27
C ARG A 79 0.76 4.65 -7.93
N ASN A 80 0.54 3.50 -7.30
CA ASN A 80 1.59 2.56 -6.90
C ASN A 80 2.05 1.66 -8.08
N GLY A 81 2.88 0.66 -7.81
CA GLY A 81 3.38 -0.28 -8.83
C GLY A 81 2.46 -1.45 -9.20
N GLY A 82 1.25 -1.57 -8.64
CA GLY A 82 0.36 -2.72 -8.84
C GLY A 82 0.84 -4.04 -8.20
N HIS A 83 1.90 -3.99 -7.39
CA HIS A 83 2.59 -5.15 -6.87
C HIS A 83 1.94 -5.67 -5.57
N LEU A 84 1.30 -6.84 -5.60
CA LEU A 84 0.81 -7.56 -4.41
C LEU A 84 1.90 -8.53 -3.95
N LYS A 85 2.96 -7.98 -3.35
CA LYS A 85 4.16 -8.73 -2.96
C LYS A 85 4.32 -8.83 -1.45
N PRO A 86 4.03 -9.96 -0.82
CA PRO A 86 4.43 -10.20 0.56
C PRO A 86 5.94 -10.02 0.75
N ASP A 87 6.40 -9.73 1.97
CA ASP A 87 7.83 -9.82 2.32
C ASP A 87 8.05 -10.95 3.36
N PRO A 88 8.14 -12.21 2.89
CA PRO A 88 8.20 -13.38 3.78
C PRO A 88 9.53 -13.54 4.52
N TYR A 89 10.52 -12.69 4.26
CA TYR A 89 11.87 -12.86 4.78
C TYR A 89 12.54 -11.56 5.25
N ASN A 90 12.56 -10.48 4.48
CA ASN A 90 13.36 -9.31 4.82
C ASN A 90 12.69 -8.48 5.94
N ARG A 91 11.42 -8.11 5.78
CA ARG A 91 10.63 -7.47 6.86
C ARG A 91 10.49 -8.41 8.07
N ALA A 92 10.28 -9.70 7.84
CA ALA A 92 10.19 -10.71 8.89
C ALA A 92 11.49 -10.82 9.71
N ALA A 93 12.66 -10.78 9.07
CA ALA A 93 13.95 -10.79 9.75
C ALA A 93 14.16 -9.51 10.58
N GLY A 94 13.70 -8.36 10.08
CA GLY A 94 13.64 -7.12 10.85
C GLY A 94 12.80 -7.28 12.12
N ALA A 95 11.58 -7.79 11.99
CA ALA A 95 10.68 -8.06 13.12
C ALA A 95 11.26 -9.09 14.10
N LEU A 96 11.93 -10.14 13.61
CA LEU A 96 12.61 -11.12 14.45
C LEU A 96 13.67 -10.45 15.32
N LYS A 97 14.51 -9.60 14.71
CA LYS A 97 15.60 -8.90 15.39
C LYS A 97 15.10 -7.93 16.46
N THR A 98 13.99 -7.24 16.23
CA THR A 98 13.52 -6.15 17.13
C THR A 98 12.40 -6.56 18.08
N HIS A 99 11.60 -7.57 17.73
CA HIS A 99 10.39 -7.95 18.46
C HIS A 99 10.27 -9.46 18.75
N GLY A 100 11.23 -10.27 18.30
CA GLY A 100 11.25 -11.71 18.56
C GLY A 100 10.44 -12.54 17.55
N LYS A 101 10.47 -13.85 17.76
CA LYS A 101 9.97 -14.86 16.82
C LYS A 101 8.48 -14.72 16.56
N GLU A 102 7.68 -14.54 17.61
CA GLU A 102 6.21 -14.49 17.50
C GLU A 102 5.77 -13.34 16.60
N ALA A 103 6.39 -12.17 16.76
CA ALA A 103 6.09 -11.01 15.94
C ALA A 103 6.54 -11.21 14.47
N ALA A 104 7.68 -11.86 14.25
CA ALA A 104 8.14 -12.21 12.91
C ALA A 104 7.17 -13.17 12.21
N GLU A 105 6.72 -14.21 12.91
CA GLU A 105 5.73 -15.18 12.42
C GLU A 105 4.39 -14.52 12.10
N GLU A 106 3.86 -13.71 13.02
CA GLU A 106 2.60 -12.97 12.83
C GLU A 106 2.67 -12.09 11.57
N VAL A 107 3.71 -11.28 11.41
CA VAL A 107 3.87 -10.39 10.26
C VAL A 107 4.04 -11.16 8.95
N ALA A 108 4.94 -12.14 8.93
CA ALA A 108 5.29 -12.84 7.70
C ALA A 108 4.12 -13.69 7.18
N SER A 109 3.49 -14.47 8.06
CA SER A 109 2.37 -15.33 7.71
C SER A 109 1.12 -14.52 7.32
N PHE A 110 0.90 -13.37 7.97
CA PHE A 110 -0.21 -12.46 7.64
C PHE A 110 -0.07 -11.90 6.23
N GLU A 111 1.12 -11.39 5.86
CA GLU A 111 1.37 -10.89 4.51
C GLU A 111 1.29 -12.02 3.46
N ALA A 112 1.88 -13.18 3.73
CA ALA A 112 1.88 -14.30 2.78
C ALA A 112 0.46 -14.78 2.42
N ARG A 113 -0.46 -14.80 3.38
CA ARG A 113 -1.87 -15.18 3.16
C ARG A 113 -2.63 -14.22 2.25
N GLN A 114 -2.21 -12.96 2.14
CA GLN A 114 -2.96 -11.94 1.41
C GLN A 114 -3.06 -12.23 -0.09
N VAL A 115 -2.03 -12.84 -0.68
CA VAL A 115 -2.08 -13.26 -2.10
C VAL A 115 -3.25 -14.21 -2.31
N LYS A 116 -3.39 -15.22 -1.45
CA LYS A 116 -4.46 -16.22 -1.54
C LYS A 116 -5.83 -15.62 -1.24
N GLU A 117 -5.92 -14.71 -0.28
CA GLU A 117 -7.20 -14.10 0.10
C GLU A 117 -7.71 -13.09 -0.94
N VAL A 118 -6.82 -12.31 -1.55
CA VAL A 118 -7.17 -11.44 -2.68
C VAL A 118 -7.49 -12.26 -3.93
N GLN A 119 -6.80 -13.38 -4.17
CA GLN A 119 -7.16 -14.30 -5.25
C GLN A 119 -8.60 -14.81 -5.07
N LYS A 120 -8.94 -15.34 -3.89
CA LYS A 120 -10.31 -15.80 -3.58
C LYS A 120 -11.33 -14.69 -3.75
N LEU A 121 -11.01 -13.47 -3.34
CA LEU A 121 -11.88 -12.30 -3.56
C LEU A 121 -12.12 -12.09 -5.05
N VAL A 122 -11.06 -11.99 -5.85
CA VAL A 122 -11.15 -11.73 -7.29
C VAL A 122 -11.98 -12.80 -8.00
N GLU A 123 -11.75 -14.07 -7.68
CA GLU A 123 -12.50 -15.21 -8.25
C GLU A 123 -13.97 -15.20 -7.83
N ARG A 124 -14.25 -15.10 -6.52
CA ARG A 124 -15.62 -15.14 -5.97
C ARG A 124 -16.45 -13.95 -6.43
N GLU A 125 -15.84 -12.78 -6.51
CA GLU A 125 -16.49 -11.54 -6.91
C GLU A 125 -16.46 -11.31 -8.44
N ASN A 126 -15.79 -12.18 -9.20
CA ASN A 126 -15.60 -12.06 -10.65
C ASN A 126 -15.08 -10.67 -11.07
N ILE A 127 -13.94 -10.27 -10.48
CA ILE A 127 -13.35 -8.95 -10.68
C ILE A 127 -12.32 -8.99 -11.82
N GLU A 128 -12.62 -8.30 -12.91
CA GLU A 128 -11.69 -8.09 -14.03
C GLU A 128 -10.65 -7.00 -13.67
N CYS A 129 -9.60 -7.37 -12.94
CA CYS A 129 -8.55 -6.44 -12.50
C CYS A 129 -7.14 -6.86 -12.90
N ASP A 130 -7.01 -7.72 -13.92
CA ASP A 130 -5.72 -8.22 -14.42
C ASP A 130 -4.86 -8.82 -13.28
N PHE A 131 -5.51 -9.56 -12.39
CA PHE A 131 -4.87 -10.24 -11.26
C PHE A 131 -4.08 -11.45 -11.78
N VAL A 132 -2.78 -11.49 -11.45
CA VAL A 132 -1.89 -12.58 -11.84
C VAL A 132 -1.10 -13.03 -10.64
N VAL A 133 -1.23 -14.31 -10.28
CA VAL A 133 -0.33 -14.96 -9.34
C VAL A 133 0.98 -15.27 -10.05
N THR A 134 2.10 -14.88 -9.44
CA THR A 134 3.44 -15.01 -10.03
C THR A 134 4.49 -15.30 -8.96
N ARG A 135 5.74 -15.37 -9.38
CA ARG A 135 6.93 -15.35 -8.52
C ARG A 135 7.42 -13.91 -8.39
N ALA A 136 7.72 -13.49 -7.17
CA ALA A 136 8.61 -12.36 -6.97
C ALA A 136 10.07 -12.83 -7.02
N THR A 137 10.95 -12.01 -7.59
CA THR A 137 12.40 -12.22 -7.65
C THR A 137 13.11 -10.99 -7.10
N ASP A 138 13.57 -11.08 -5.86
CA ASP A 138 14.35 -10.02 -5.22
C ASP A 138 15.83 -10.25 -5.52
N VAL A 139 16.38 -9.41 -6.39
CA VAL A 139 17.73 -9.51 -6.93
C VAL A 139 18.68 -8.59 -6.16
N CYS A 140 19.77 -9.15 -5.67
CA CYS A 140 20.87 -8.41 -5.05
C CYS A 140 21.89 -8.04 -6.12
N MET A 141 22.18 -6.75 -6.28
CA MET A 141 23.14 -6.27 -7.28
C MET A 141 24.55 -6.03 -6.71
N TYR A 142 24.69 -6.14 -5.39
CA TYR A 142 25.96 -5.99 -4.68
C TYR A 142 26.07 -7.01 -3.53
N GLU A 143 27.31 -7.27 -3.10
CA GLU A 143 27.61 -8.34 -2.13
C GLU A 143 26.98 -8.09 -0.75
N GLY A 144 26.97 -6.83 -0.28
CA GLY A 144 26.39 -6.46 1.02
C GLY A 144 24.93 -6.85 1.14
N ALA A 145 24.07 -6.44 0.20
CA ALA A 145 22.66 -6.83 0.19
C ALA A 145 22.48 -8.35 0.21
N ARG A 146 23.28 -9.08 -0.57
CA ARG A 146 23.20 -10.55 -0.60
C ARG A 146 23.52 -11.16 0.77
N LYS A 147 24.61 -10.73 1.41
CA LYS A 147 25.03 -11.24 2.72
C LYS A 147 23.96 -10.95 3.77
N ASP A 148 23.54 -9.71 3.89
CA ASP A 148 22.59 -9.26 4.92
C ASP A 148 21.24 -9.99 4.79
N LEU A 149 20.71 -10.07 3.56
CA LEU A 149 19.43 -10.72 3.30
C LEU A 149 19.50 -12.24 3.48
N LYS A 150 20.61 -12.86 3.11
CA LYS A 150 20.80 -14.30 3.30
C LYS A 150 20.91 -14.63 4.79
N GLN A 151 21.64 -13.82 5.55
CA GLN A 151 21.71 -13.94 7.00
C GLN A 151 20.33 -13.78 7.65
N GLY A 152 19.52 -12.81 7.19
CA GLY A 152 18.14 -12.65 7.65
C GLY A 152 17.28 -13.88 7.38
N LEU A 153 17.36 -14.47 6.18
CA LEU A 153 16.64 -15.71 5.84
C LEU A 153 17.11 -16.91 6.70
N ASP A 154 18.42 -17.02 6.95
CA ASP A 154 18.98 -18.09 7.77
C ASP A 154 18.50 -17.98 9.22
N ALA A 155 18.51 -16.76 9.79
CA ALA A 155 17.99 -16.51 11.13
C ALA A 155 16.49 -16.86 11.26
N LEU A 156 15.69 -16.58 10.23
CA LEU A 156 14.28 -16.98 10.22
C LEU A 156 14.10 -18.49 10.14
N THR A 157 14.94 -19.17 9.36
CA THR A 157 14.94 -20.63 9.25
C THR A 157 15.29 -21.27 10.59
N GLU A 158 16.35 -20.78 11.26
CA GLU A 158 16.77 -21.23 12.59
C GLU A 158 15.71 -20.97 13.65
N ALA A 159 15.03 -19.82 13.58
CA ALA A 159 13.92 -19.49 14.46
C ALA A 159 12.65 -20.31 14.17
N ASN A 160 12.60 -21.07 13.07
CA ASN A 160 11.42 -21.77 12.58
C ASN A 160 10.23 -20.84 12.32
N VAL A 161 10.47 -19.72 11.62
CA VAL A 161 9.41 -18.89 11.04
C VAL A 161 8.90 -19.56 9.77
N SER A 162 7.59 -19.78 9.68
CA SER A 162 6.95 -20.68 8.71
C SER A 162 7.26 -20.30 7.25
N THR A 163 7.22 -19.01 6.94
CA THR A 163 7.40 -18.47 5.60
C THR A 163 8.83 -18.57 5.07
N ALA A 164 9.83 -18.78 5.93
CA ALA A 164 11.22 -18.93 5.50
C ALA A 164 11.40 -20.10 4.52
N SER A 165 10.65 -21.18 4.74
CA SER A 165 10.65 -22.38 3.89
C SER A 165 10.06 -22.14 2.48
N GLU A 166 9.29 -21.06 2.28
CA GLU A 166 8.69 -20.70 0.99
C GLU A 166 9.65 -19.87 0.11
N VAL A 167 10.81 -19.47 0.65
CA VAL A 167 11.78 -18.62 -0.04
C VAL A 167 12.92 -19.44 -0.61
N HIS A 168 13.05 -19.40 -1.93
CA HIS A 168 14.18 -20.02 -2.61
C HIS A 168 15.30 -19.01 -2.85
N TYR A 169 16.50 -19.31 -2.33
CA TYR A 169 17.72 -18.54 -2.54
C TYR A 169 18.60 -19.14 -3.65
N SER A 170 19.07 -18.27 -4.56
CA SER A 170 20.07 -18.59 -5.58
C SER A 170 21.31 -17.72 -5.35
N ASP A 171 22.49 -18.36 -5.33
CA ASP A 171 23.78 -17.71 -5.11
C ASP A 171 24.29 -16.99 -6.38
N THR A 172 25.47 -16.37 -6.29
CA THR A 172 26.10 -15.63 -7.39
C THR A 172 26.28 -16.43 -8.67
N ARG A 173 26.39 -17.76 -8.58
CA ARG A 173 26.62 -18.64 -9.74
C ARG A 173 25.36 -18.81 -10.59
N THR A 174 24.19 -18.85 -9.95
CA THR A 174 22.92 -19.17 -10.62
C THR A 174 21.97 -17.98 -10.71
N ALA A 175 22.14 -16.94 -9.86
CA ALA A 175 21.22 -15.82 -9.76
C ALA A 175 20.97 -15.09 -11.08
N GLN A 176 21.99 -14.88 -11.92
CA GLN A 176 21.80 -14.24 -13.23
C GLN A 176 20.97 -15.11 -14.20
N GLY A 177 21.11 -16.43 -14.12
CA GLY A 177 20.31 -17.36 -14.93
C GLY A 177 18.86 -17.44 -14.45
N VAL A 178 18.66 -17.46 -13.13
CA VAL A 178 17.33 -17.53 -12.49
C VAL A 178 16.55 -16.22 -12.64
N SER A 179 17.20 -15.08 -12.44
CA SER A 179 16.55 -13.77 -12.48
C SER A 179 16.46 -13.15 -13.88
N GLY A 180 17.40 -13.49 -14.76
CA GLY A 180 17.59 -12.78 -16.04
C GLY A 180 18.20 -11.38 -15.90
N VAL A 181 18.58 -10.96 -14.68
CA VAL A 181 19.16 -9.64 -14.40
C VAL A 181 20.69 -9.70 -14.49
N LYS A 182 21.27 -8.76 -15.23
CA LYS A 182 22.71 -8.63 -15.46
C LYS A 182 23.44 -8.32 -14.16
N GLY A 183 24.53 -9.02 -13.88
CA GLY A 183 25.37 -8.75 -12.71
C GLY A 183 24.75 -9.13 -11.37
N ALA A 184 23.66 -9.90 -11.37
CA ALA A 184 23.01 -10.40 -10.16
C ALA A 184 24.02 -11.15 -9.26
N GLN A 185 24.19 -10.67 -8.04
CA GLN A 185 25.07 -11.27 -7.03
C GLN A 185 24.36 -12.39 -6.26
N GLY A 186 23.03 -12.37 -6.21
CA GLY A 186 22.18 -13.37 -5.56
C GLY A 186 20.71 -13.02 -5.80
N CYS A 187 19.79 -13.98 -5.66
CA CYS A 187 18.37 -13.65 -5.67
C CYS A 187 17.52 -14.54 -4.76
N PHE A 188 16.41 -13.97 -4.29
CA PHE A 188 15.41 -14.64 -3.46
C PHE A 188 14.10 -14.68 -4.21
N THR A 189 13.45 -15.84 -4.21
CA THR A 189 12.29 -16.05 -5.06
C THR A 189 11.18 -16.75 -4.30
N TYR A 190 9.97 -16.18 -4.31
CA TYR A 190 8.80 -16.61 -3.51
C TYR A 190 7.49 -16.22 -4.21
N THR A 191 6.36 -16.69 -3.70
CA THR A 191 5.04 -16.41 -4.30
C THR A 191 4.61 -14.97 -4.08
N ALA A 192 4.11 -14.33 -5.13
CA ALA A 192 3.54 -12.99 -5.11
C ALA A 192 2.37 -12.92 -6.11
N ALA A 193 1.78 -11.74 -6.23
CA ALA A 193 0.87 -11.43 -7.31
C ALA A 193 1.05 -9.99 -7.76
N HIS A 194 0.43 -9.64 -8.88
CA HIS A 194 0.23 -8.27 -9.28
C HIS A 194 -1.18 -8.07 -9.82
N VAL A 195 -1.62 -6.82 -9.81
CA VAL A 195 -3.00 -6.45 -10.11
C VAL A 195 -3.05 -5.05 -10.71
N TRP A 196 -4.08 -4.73 -11.48
CA TRP A 196 -4.47 -3.36 -11.76
C TRP A 196 -5.22 -2.80 -10.54
N PRO A 197 -4.57 -1.97 -9.68
CA PRO A 197 -5.13 -1.61 -8.38
C PRO A 197 -6.43 -0.80 -8.49
N TYR A 198 -6.49 0.08 -9.48
CA TYR A 198 -7.67 0.91 -9.74
C TYR A 198 -8.91 0.09 -10.16
N LYS A 199 -8.79 -0.87 -11.09
CA LYS A 199 -9.87 -1.79 -11.47
C LYS A 199 -10.37 -2.61 -10.27
N LEU A 200 -9.45 -3.12 -9.44
CA LEU A 200 -9.81 -3.86 -8.22
C LEU A 200 -10.66 -2.99 -7.29
N VAL A 201 -10.17 -1.79 -6.95
CA VAL A 201 -10.85 -0.91 -6.00
C VAL A 201 -12.19 -0.41 -6.54
N LEU A 202 -12.26 0.01 -7.79
CA LEU A 202 -13.53 0.48 -8.35
C LEU A 202 -14.56 -0.64 -8.48
N SER A 203 -14.15 -1.88 -8.73
CA SER A 203 -15.07 -3.01 -8.70
C SER A 203 -15.69 -3.21 -7.32
N LEU A 204 -14.88 -3.13 -6.26
CA LEU A 204 -15.35 -3.21 -4.87
C LEU A 204 -16.29 -2.05 -4.52
N LEU A 205 -15.91 -0.81 -4.87
CA LEU A 205 -16.75 0.37 -4.61
C LEU A 205 -18.06 0.32 -5.40
N ASN A 206 -18.04 -0.13 -6.66
CA ASN A 206 -19.24 -0.27 -7.48
C ASN A 206 -20.20 -1.29 -6.87
N LYS A 207 -19.68 -2.42 -6.38
CA LYS A 207 -20.48 -3.41 -5.64
C LYS A 207 -21.03 -2.80 -4.35
N ALA A 208 -20.24 -2.05 -3.61
CA ALA A 208 -20.68 -1.39 -2.38
C ALA A 208 -21.83 -0.41 -2.63
N VAL A 209 -21.72 0.45 -3.65
CA VAL A 209 -22.78 1.39 -4.04
C VAL A 209 -24.06 0.66 -4.43
N LYS A 210 -23.96 -0.45 -5.16
CA LYS A 210 -25.12 -1.31 -5.49
C LYS A 210 -25.78 -1.94 -4.24
N HIS A 211 -25.05 -2.07 -3.14
CA HIS A 211 -25.57 -2.52 -1.85
C HIS A 211 -26.03 -1.36 -0.94
N GLY A 212 -26.12 -0.14 -1.46
CA GLY A 212 -26.66 1.02 -0.74
C GLY A 212 -25.62 1.85 0.02
N VAL A 213 -24.33 1.57 -0.14
CA VAL A 213 -23.28 2.45 0.40
C VAL A 213 -23.30 3.78 -0.33
N ASN A 214 -23.24 4.88 0.43
CA ASN A 214 -23.22 6.22 -0.12
C ASN A 214 -21.76 6.68 -0.33
N LEU A 215 -21.31 6.71 -1.59
CA LEU A 215 -19.98 7.20 -1.96
C LEU A 215 -20.07 8.67 -2.40
N GLN A 216 -19.23 9.51 -1.81
CA GLN A 216 -19.16 10.95 -2.07
C GLN A 216 -17.73 11.35 -2.41
N THR A 217 -17.42 11.38 -3.71
CA THR A 217 -16.17 11.94 -4.23
C THR A 217 -16.20 13.46 -4.23
N HIS A 218 -15.02 14.09 -4.34
CA HIS A 218 -14.86 15.56 -4.25
C HIS A 218 -15.49 16.15 -2.99
N THR A 219 -15.31 15.46 -1.86
CA THR A 219 -15.89 15.78 -0.56
C THR A 219 -14.82 15.63 0.52
N PRO A 220 -13.83 16.54 0.55
CA PRO A 220 -12.78 16.49 1.56
C PRO A 220 -13.36 16.72 2.95
N VAL A 221 -13.05 15.80 3.87
CA VAL A 221 -13.30 16.00 5.30
C VAL A 221 -12.30 17.01 5.84
N THR A 222 -12.79 18.01 6.57
CA THR A 222 -11.97 19.08 7.14
C THR A 222 -11.77 18.92 8.64
N SER A 223 -12.69 18.29 9.36
CA SER A 223 -12.51 17.95 10.78
C SER A 223 -13.47 16.85 11.23
N VAL A 224 -13.12 16.21 12.34
CA VAL A 224 -14.02 15.30 13.06
C VAL A 224 -14.06 15.75 14.52
N GLN A 225 -15.25 16.04 15.02
CA GLN A 225 -15.47 16.61 16.36
C GLN A 225 -16.63 15.90 17.05
N PRO A 226 -16.76 15.97 18.39
CA PRO A 226 -17.97 15.48 19.05
C PRO A 226 -19.22 16.14 18.46
N ALA A 227 -20.22 15.34 18.11
CA ALA A 227 -21.52 15.86 17.68
C ALA A 227 -22.39 16.25 18.88
N LEU A 228 -23.56 16.84 18.60
CA LEU A 228 -24.55 17.18 19.62
C LEU A 228 -25.14 15.92 20.30
N GLU A 229 -25.22 14.81 19.57
CA GLU A 229 -25.73 13.54 20.08
C GLU A 229 -24.62 12.78 20.83
N PRO A 230 -24.89 12.28 22.06
CA PRO A 230 -23.91 11.51 22.81
C PRO A 230 -23.37 10.32 22.01
N HIS A 231 -22.07 10.04 22.15
CA HIS A 231 -21.38 8.93 21.48
C HIS A 231 -21.37 9.00 19.94
N THR A 232 -21.60 10.17 19.37
CA THR A 232 -21.49 10.39 17.91
C THR A 232 -20.48 11.49 17.58
N TRP A 233 -19.99 11.44 16.36
CA TRP A 233 -18.97 12.33 15.80
C TRP A 233 -19.54 13.09 14.61
N ALA A 234 -19.35 14.40 14.59
CA ALA A 234 -19.65 15.27 13.47
C ALA A 234 -18.45 15.26 12.51
N VAL A 235 -18.66 14.72 11.31
CA VAL A 235 -17.68 14.69 10.22
C VAL A 235 -17.96 15.88 9.29
N GLU A 236 -17.09 16.89 9.38
CA GLU A 236 -17.29 18.18 8.73
C GLU A 236 -16.69 18.22 7.33
N THR A 237 -17.44 18.81 6.39
CA THR A 237 -17.02 19.04 5.01
C THR A 237 -17.56 20.38 4.52
N SER A 238 -17.06 20.88 3.38
CA SER A 238 -17.64 22.08 2.73
C SER A 238 -19.06 21.86 2.17
N ARG A 239 -19.53 20.60 2.10
CA ARG A 239 -20.86 20.21 1.61
C ARG A 239 -21.85 19.91 2.75
N GLY A 240 -21.47 20.19 4.00
CA GLY A 240 -22.26 19.88 5.19
C GLY A 240 -21.59 18.88 6.13
N SER A 241 -22.27 18.60 7.23
CA SER A 241 -21.80 17.72 8.31
C SER A 241 -22.61 16.41 8.33
N ILE A 242 -21.95 15.31 8.68
CA ILE A 242 -22.57 14.00 8.89
C ILE A 242 -22.31 13.57 10.33
N ALA A 243 -23.36 13.26 11.09
CA ALA A 243 -23.21 12.65 12.40
C ALA A 243 -23.05 11.13 12.28
N ALA A 244 -22.05 10.54 12.93
CA ALA A 244 -21.82 9.10 12.91
C ALA A 244 -21.35 8.54 14.25
N GLU A 245 -21.81 7.33 14.60
CA GLU A 245 -21.31 6.61 15.78
C GLU A 245 -19.86 6.19 15.58
N LYS A 246 -19.49 5.81 14.34
CA LYS A 246 -18.16 5.31 14.01
C LYS A 246 -17.53 6.06 12.85
N VAL A 247 -16.26 6.43 13.02
CA VAL A 247 -15.46 7.09 11.99
C VAL A 247 -14.20 6.29 11.73
N ILE A 248 -13.95 5.96 10.46
CA ILE A 248 -12.82 5.13 10.05
C ILE A 248 -11.89 5.95 9.13
N TYR A 249 -10.68 6.22 9.59
CA TYR A 249 -9.64 6.95 8.86
C TYR A 249 -8.85 6.00 7.95
N ALA A 250 -9.15 6.04 6.65
CA ALA A 250 -8.49 5.28 5.60
C ALA A 250 -7.75 6.20 4.59
N SER A 251 -7.33 7.39 5.04
CA SER A 251 -6.74 8.45 4.22
C SER A 251 -5.20 8.36 4.10
N ASN A 252 -4.59 7.31 4.64
CA ASN A 252 -3.16 6.99 4.52
C ASN A 252 -2.22 8.16 4.86
N ALA A 253 -1.53 8.76 3.88
CA ALA A 253 -0.59 9.85 4.10
C ALA A 253 -1.25 11.08 4.74
N TYR A 254 -2.52 11.32 4.43
CA TYR A 254 -3.27 12.51 4.84
C TYR A 254 -3.92 12.36 6.22
N THR A 255 -3.71 11.22 6.90
CA THR A 255 -4.35 10.95 8.21
C THR A 255 -4.04 12.02 9.26
N SER A 256 -2.80 12.51 9.30
CA SER A 256 -2.38 13.50 10.30
C SER A 256 -3.08 14.86 10.19
N SER A 257 -3.72 15.14 9.06
CA SER A 257 -4.56 16.32 8.87
C SER A 257 -5.84 16.28 9.69
N LEU A 258 -6.34 15.07 10.00
CA LEU A 258 -7.57 14.85 10.76
C LEU A 258 -7.29 14.28 12.17
N LEU A 259 -6.15 13.62 12.34
CA LEU A 259 -5.65 13.11 13.61
C LEU A 259 -4.26 13.69 13.90
N PRO A 260 -4.16 14.90 14.47
CA PRO A 260 -2.89 15.58 14.73
C PRO A 260 -1.89 14.77 15.56
N GLU A 261 -2.36 13.85 16.41
CA GLU A 261 -1.54 12.92 17.18
C GLU A 261 -0.68 11.98 16.30
N TYR A 262 -1.04 11.80 15.02
CA TYR A 262 -0.27 11.04 14.04
C TYR A 262 0.72 11.90 13.23
N LYS A 263 0.86 13.20 13.49
CA LYS A 263 1.72 14.11 12.68
C LYS A 263 3.16 13.61 12.54
N THR A 264 3.76 13.10 13.61
CA THR A 264 5.12 12.52 13.59
C THR A 264 5.12 11.00 13.41
N LYS A 265 3.95 10.40 13.21
CA LYS A 265 3.77 8.94 13.14
C LYS A 265 3.44 8.45 11.75
N ILE A 266 2.75 9.26 10.95
CA ILE A 266 2.45 8.98 9.55
C ILE A 266 2.85 10.19 8.72
N ILE A 267 3.91 10.02 7.93
CA ILE A 267 4.56 11.06 7.14
C ILE A 267 4.22 10.89 5.67
N GLY A 268 3.89 11.99 4.99
CA GLY A 268 3.72 12.02 3.54
C GLY A 268 5.08 11.85 2.85
N VAL A 269 5.20 10.81 2.03
CA VAL A 269 6.41 10.52 1.25
C VAL A 269 6.04 10.45 -0.23
N ARG A 270 6.57 11.38 -1.02
CA ARG A 270 6.40 11.39 -2.48
C ARG A 270 7.35 10.38 -3.12
N GLY A 271 6.78 9.48 -3.93
CA GLY A 271 7.51 8.54 -4.77
C GLY A 271 7.21 8.79 -6.25
N ILE A 272 7.95 8.09 -7.11
CA ILE A 272 7.82 8.15 -8.57
C ILE A 272 7.70 6.73 -9.14
N CYS A 273 6.89 6.60 -10.18
CA CYS A 273 6.62 5.35 -10.89
C CYS A 273 6.44 5.62 -12.38
N SER A 274 6.59 4.58 -13.19
CA SER A 274 6.67 4.67 -14.65
C SER A 274 6.02 3.46 -15.31
N ARG A 275 5.55 3.66 -16.54
CA ARG A 275 5.23 2.61 -17.50
C ARG A 275 6.29 2.60 -18.59
N ILE A 276 6.83 1.41 -18.86
CA ILE A 276 7.73 1.14 -19.98
C ILE A 276 6.97 0.25 -20.97
N VAL A 277 7.05 0.58 -22.26
CA VAL A 277 6.43 -0.20 -23.34
C VAL A 277 7.46 -0.58 -24.38
N THR A 278 7.19 -1.64 -25.13
CA THR A 278 8.07 -2.14 -26.20
C THR A 278 7.47 -1.83 -27.57
N THR A 279 8.32 -1.46 -28.52
CA THR A 279 7.90 -1.15 -29.90
C THR A 279 8.05 -2.35 -30.85
N LYS A 280 8.67 -3.44 -30.39
CA LYS A 280 8.97 -4.62 -31.20
C LYS A 280 8.17 -5.84 -30.73
N PRO A 281 7.60 -6.64 -31.65
CA PRO A 281 6.78 -7.81 -31.31
C PRO A 281 7.57 -8.94 -30.63
N ASN A 282 8.90 -8.97 -30.83
CA ASN A 282 9.78 -9.99 -30.26
C ASN A 282 10.52 -9.50 -29.00
N ALA A 283 10.02 -8.46 -28.33
CA ALA A 283 10.62 -8.04 -27.07
C ALA A 283 10.54 -9.18 -26.04
N PRO A 284 11.57 -9.36 -25.18
CA PRO A 284 11.53 -10.43 -24.20
C PRO A 284 10.35 -10.27 -23.24
N PHE A 285 9.82 -11.39 -22.75
CA PHE A 285 8.76 -11.41 -21.76
C PHE A 285 9.34 -11.68 -20.36
N LEU A 286 8.89 -10.91 -19.37
CA LEU A 286 9.19 -11.20 -17.96
C LEU A 286 7.99 -11.91 -17.34
N SER A 287 8.21 -13.10 -16.80
CA SER A 287 7.15 -13.87 -16.12
C SER A 287 7.00 -13.50 -14.64
N ASN A 288 8.08 -13.02 -14.03
CA ASN A 288 8.17 -12.73 -12.61
C ASN A 288 8.00 -11.23 -12.36
N SER A 289 7.58 -10.87 -11.15
CA SER A 289 7.80 -9.53 -10.62
C SER A 289 9.15 -9.45 -9.91
N TYR A 290 9.67 -8.25 -9.69
CA TYR A 290 11.01 -8.11 -9.10
C TYR A 290 11.15 -6.97 -8.11
N ILE A 291 12.14 -7.12 -7.24
CA ILE A 291 12.85 -6.02 -6.58
C ILE A 291 14.31 -6.06 -7.03
N LEU A 292 14.88 -4.95 -7.47
CA LEU A 292 16.32 -4.83 -7.73
C LEU A 292 16.94 -4.00 -6.62
N ARG A 293 17.80 -4.61 -5.80
CA ARG A 293 18.54 -3.94 -4.72
C ARG A 293 19.89 -3.46 -5.25
N LEU A 294 19.92 -2.19 -5.64
CA LEU A 294 21.00 -1.59 -6.42
C LEU A 294 22.17 -1.15 -5.54
N ALA A 295 21.87 -0.55 -4.39
CA ALA A 295 22.83 -0.06 -3.40
C ALA A 295 22.17 0.01 -2.01
N PRO A 296 22.91 0.32 -0.92
CA PRO A 296 22.31 0.57 0.39
C PRO A 296 21.18 1.61 0.30
N ASN A 297 20.00 1.26 0.83
CA ASN A 297 18.77 2.09 0.77
C ASN A 297 18.22 2.41 -0.64
N GLU A 298 18.78 1.81 -1.70
CA GLU A 298 18.38 1.99 -3.09
C GLU A 298 17.82 0.68 -3.65
N TYR A 299 16.52 0.70 -3.96
CA TYR A 299 15.87 -0.41 -4.65
C TYR A 299 14.77 0.08 -5.56
N ASP A 300 14.54 -0.69 -6.61
CA ASP A 300 13.44 -0.52 -7.54
C ASP A 300 12.54 -1.75 -7.50
N TYR A 301 11.26 -1.55 -7.79
CA TYR A 301 10.29 -2.63 -7.95
C TYR A 301 9.72 -2.62 -9.36
N LEU A 302 9.42 -3.79 -9.91
CA LEU A 302 8.65 -3.89 -11.14
C LEU A 302 7.66 -5.05 -11.17
N ILE A 303 6.63 -4.86 -11.97
CA ILE A 303 5.73 -5.93 -12.42
C ILE A 303 5.65 -5.93 -13.95
N PRO A 304 5.61 -7.11 -14.58
CA PRO A 304 5.17 -7.26 -15.96
C PRO A 304 3.64 -7.16 -16.05
N ARG A 305 3.15 -6.84 -17.25
CA ARG A 305 1.72 -6.79 -17.57
C ARG A 305 1.43 -7.72 -18.74
N SER A 306 0.18 -8.17 -18.86
CA SER A 306 -0.24 -9.08 -19.93
C SER A 306 -0.15 -8.48 -21.34
N ASP A 307 -0.14 -7.15 -21.45
CA ASP A 307 0.07 -6.41 -22.71
C ASP A 307 1.56 -6.24 -23.06
N GLY A 308 2.48 -6.81 -22.27
CA GLY A 308 3.93 -6.69 -22.45
C GLY A 308 4.53 -5.41 -21.88
N SER A 309 3.72 -4.47 -21.38
CA SER A 309 4.24 -3.30 -20.67
C SER A 309 4.79 -3.66 -19.30
N ILE A 310 5.70 -2.84 -18.79
CA ILE A 310 6.33 -3.01 -17.49
C ILE A 310 6.02 -1.78 -16.64
N ILE A 311 5.57 -2.00 -15.41
CA ILE A 311 5.43 -0.93 -14.43
C ILE A 311 6.63 -0.98 -13.51
N VAL A 312 7.36 0.13 -13.40
CA VAL A 312 8.58 0.24 -12.58
C VAL A 312 8.42 1.41 -11.64
N GLY A 313 8.74 1.23 -10.37
CA GLY A 313 8.88 2.34 -9.42
C GLY A 313 10.17 2.22 -8.63
N GLY A 314 10.58 3.34 -8.02
CA GLY A 314 11.89 3.47 -7.41
C GLY A 314 12.57 4.76 -7.85
N GLY A 315 13.80 4.71 -8.35
CA GLY A 315 14.56 5.91 -8.74
C GLY A 315 15.04 6.74 -7.56
N ARG A 316 14.97 6.17 -6.35
CA ARG A 316 15.35 6.81 -5.08
C ARG A 316 16.76 7.38 -5.11
N ARG A 317 17.68 6.73 -5.84
CA ARG A 317 19.06 7.20 -6.07
C ARG A 317 19.14 8.68 -6.43
N ASP A 318 18.25 9.14 -7.29
CA ASP A 318 18.38 10.46 -7.92
C ASP A 318 17.77 11.58 -7.06
N TYR A 319 17.02 11.26 -6.00
CA TYR A 319 16.31 12.26 -5.18
C TYR A 319 16.43 12.07 -3.67
N PHE A 320 16.93 10.93 -3.18
CA PHE A 320 16.89 10.61 -1.75
C PHE A 320 17.62 11.61 -0.87
N HIS A 321 18.76 12.14 -1.33
CA HIS A 321 19.55 13.13 -0.59
C HIS A 321 18.96 14.54 -0.62
N GLN A 322 17.90 14.79 -1.39
CA GLN A 322 17.16 16.06 -1.44
C GLN A 322 15.85 15.87 -0.66
N LEU A 323 15.93 15.91 0.67
CA LEU A 323 14.86 15.50 1.59
C LEU A 323 13.51 16.15 1.26
N GLU A 324 13.51 17.45 0.98
CA GLU A 324 12.35 18.28 0.66
C GLU A 324 11.58 17.81 -0.60
N THR A 325 12.26 17.08 -1.49
CA THR A 325 11.64 16.59 -2.73
C THR A 325 10.71 15.40 -2.49
N TRP A 326 10.82 14.74 -1.32
CA TRP A 326 10.10 13.51 -1.04
C TRP A 326 9.53 13.41 0.37
N TYR A 327 10.20 13.88 1.42
CA TYR A 327 9.77 13.76 2.82
C TYR A 327 8.87 14.92 3.25
N GLU A 328 7.82 14.63 4.01
CA GLU A 328 6.74 15.59 4.32
C GLU A 328 6.17 16.29 3.08
N ASN A 329 6.27 15.63 1.94
CA ASN A 329 5.84 16.17 0.65
C ASN A 329 4.52 15.51 0.25
N TYR A 330 3.49 16.34 0.14
CA TYR A 330 2.11 15.93 -0.18
C TYR A 330 1.67 16.39 -1.58
N ASP A 331 2.59 16.91 -2.38
CA ASP A 331 2.32 17.48 -3.69
C ASP A 331 2.64 16.48 -4.81
N ASP A 332 1.61 15.81 -5.30
CA ASP A 332 1.66 14.92 -6.47
C ASP A 332 1.30 15.62 -7.80
N SER A 333 1.28 16.96 -7.84
CA SER A 333 1.00 17.74 -9.08
C SER A 333 2.17 17.79 -10.06
N SER A 334 3.39 17.54 -9.57
CA SER A 334 4.60 17.52 -10.38
C SER A 334 5.35 16.20 -10.26
N LEU A 335 6.23 15.95 -11.23
CA LEU A 335 7.24 14.90 -11.11
C LEU A 335 8.32 15.29 -10.10
N ILE A 336 9.12 14.30 -9.68
CA ILE A 336 10.42 14.55 -9.03
C ILE A 336 11.44 14.81 -10.15
N THR A 337 11.81 16.08 -10.34
CA THR A 337 12.60 16.52 -11.51
C THR A 337 13.89 15.74 -11.72
N SER A 338 14.62 15.42 -10.65
CA SER A 338 15.89 14.68 -10.76
C SER A 338 15.72 13.23 -11.22
N ALA A 339 14.56 12.61 -10.95
CA ALA A 339 14.29 11.21 -11.28
C ALA A 339 13.39 11.02 -12.52
N GLN A 340 12.93 12.10 -13.16
CA GLN A 340 11.95 12.03 -14.27
C GLN A 340 12.43 11.22 -15.49
N ARG A 341 13.76 11.10 -15.69
CA ARG A 341 14.38 10.32 -16.77
C ARG A 341 15.02 9.02 -16.28
N TYR A 342 14.89 8.69 -14.99
CA TYR A 342 15.54 7.52 -14.38
C TYR A 342 15.21 6.21 -15.12
N PHE A 343 13.95 6.05 -15.54
CA PHE A 343 13.43 4.83 -16.13
C PHE A 343 13.80 4.63 -17.61
N ASP A 344 14.40 5.64 -18.27
CA ASP A 344 14.79 5.55 -19.67
C ASP A 344 15.85 4.49 -19.88
N GLY A 345 15.62 3.52 -20.77
CA GLY A 345 16.58 2.45 -21.00
C GLY A 345 16.73 1.48 -19.81
N TYR A 346 15.82 1.52 -18.83
CA TYR A 346 15.90 0.70 -17.62
C TYR A 346 16.00 -0.79 -17.93
N MET A 347 15.14 -1.28 -18.83
CA MET A 347 15.13 -2.69 -19.20
C MET A 347 16.45 -3.10 -19.87
N GLN A 348 16.95 -2.27 -20.78
CA GLN A 348 18.22 -2.46 -21.49
C GLN A 348 19.40 -2.49 -20.53
N ARG A 349 19.42 -1.64 -19.50
CA ARG A 349 20.50 -1.61 -18.51
C ARG A 349 20.53 -2.86 -17.63
N HIS A 350 19.37 -3.37 -17.23
CA HIS A 350 19.28 -4.36 -16.15
C HIS A 350 18.99 -5.78 -16.62
N PHE A 351 18.25 -5.99 -17.71
CA PHE A 351 17.76 -7.32 -18.09
C PHE A 351 18.47 -7.86 -19.34
N ARG A 352 18.83 -9.15 -19.31
CA ARG A 352 19.45 -9.85 -20.45
C ARG A 352 18.45 -10.01 -21.59
N GLY A 353 18.87 -9.75 -22.82
CA GLY A 353 18.05 -9.89 -24.03
C GLY A 353 17.18 -8.66 -24.32
N TRP A 354 17.16 -7.66 -23.45
CA TRP A 354 16.36 -6.45 -23.64
C TRP A 354 17.10 -5.35 -24.42
N GLU A 355 18.39 -5.51 -24.73
CA GLU A 355 19.25 -4.52 -25.39
C GLU A 355 18.60 -3.95 -26.66
N ASP A 356 18.05 -4.83 -27.50
CA ASP A 356 17.41 -4.47 -28.78
C ASP A 356 15.88 -4.50 -28.72
N SER A 357 15.27 -4.51 -27.52
CA SER A 357 13.81 -4.62 -27.34
C SER A 357 13.01 -3.43 -27.88
N GLY A 358 13.67 -2.29 -28.11
CA GLY A 358 12.97 -1.03 -28.42
C GLY A 358 12.10 -0.53 -27.26
N ALA A 359 12.38 -0.97 -26.03
CA ALA A 359 11.66 -0.52 -24.84
C ALA A 359 11.94 0.96 -24.55
N TYR A 360 10.89 1.74 -24.26
CA TYR A 360 11.01 3.14 -23.89
C TYR A 360 10.05 3.50 -22.75
N THR A 361 10.41 4.56 -22.01
CA THR A 361 9.56 5.14 -20.97
C THR A 361 8.39 5.87 -21.61
N ASP A 362 7.19 5.35 -21.40
CA ASP A 362 5.97 5.88 -22.02
C ASP A 362 5.25 6.90 -21.13
N ALA A 363 5.19 6.64 -19.82
CA ALA A 363 4.56 7.53 -18.86
C ALA A 363 5.31 7.49 -17.53
N VAL A 364 5.39 8.63 -16.85
CA VAL A 364 5.96 8.77 -15.51
C VAL A 364 4.99 9.58 -14.67
N TRP A 365 4.79 9.19 -13.41
CA TRP A 365 3.90 9.87 -12.47
C TRP A 365 4.45 9.81 -11.05
N THR A 366 3.94 10.69 -10.19
CA THR A 366 4.24 10.71 -8.76
C THR A 366 3.05 10.26 -7.94
N GLY A 367 3.29 9.82 -6.70
CA GLY A 367 2.24 9.50 -5.74
C GLY A 367 2.72 9.67 -4.32
N ILE A 368 1.78 9.93 -3.40
CA ILE A 368 2.08 10.17 -1.98
C ILE A 368 1.79 8.91 -1.16
N MET A 369 2.80 8.39 -0.49
CA MET A 369 2.73 7.27 0.43
C MET A 369 2.64 7.79 1.87
N GLY A 370 1.93 7.08 2.75
CA GLY A 370 1.96 7.33 4.19
C GLY A 370 3.00 6.43 4.83
N TYR A 371 4.17 6.97 5.15
CA TYR A 371 5.22 6.26 5.88
C TYR A 371 4.94 6.33 7.37
N SER A 372 4.75 5.17 7.99
CA SER A 372 4.74 5.09 9.44
C SER A 372 6.15 5.26 10.00
N ALA A 373 6.24 5.91 11.15
CA ALA A 373 7.52 6.24 11.77
C ALA A 373 8.28 5.00 12.30
N ASP A 374 7.60 3.88 12.53
CA ASP A 374 8.17 2.61 12.95
C ASP A 374 8.18 1.53 11.85
N GLY A 375 7.73 1.87 10.63
CA GLY A 375 7.71 0.96 9.48
C GLY A 375 6.52 -0.02 9.42
N PHE A 376 5.64 -0.05 10.42
CA PHE A 376 4.43 -0.87 10.45
C PHE A 376 3.15 -0.03 10.34
N PRO A 377 2.07 -0.52 9.70
CA PRO A 377 0.82 0.23 9.60
C PRO A 377 0.19 0.48 10.97
N HIS A 378 -0.73 1.44 11.05
CA HIS A 378 -1.60 1.65 12.20
C HIS A 378 -3.03 1.20 11.85
N VAL A 379 -3.48 0.15 12.51
CA VAL A 379 -4.78 -0.49 12.29
C VAL A 379 -5.48 -0.71 13.63
N GLY A 380 -6.74 -0.29 13.75
CA GLY A 380 -7.57 -0.51 14.94
C GLY A 380 -8.15 0.77 15.53
N ALA A 381 -8.58 0.72 16.79
CA ALA A 381 -9.13 1.89 17.49
C ALA A 381 -8.08 3.00 17.63
N VAL A 382 -8.50 4.26 17.47
CA VAL A 382 -7.65 5.42 17.73
C VAL A 382 -7.56 5.61 19.26
N PRO A 383 -6.35 5.59 19.86
CA PRO A 383 -6.20 5.75 21.30
C PRO A 383 -6.90 7.00 21.84
N GLY A 384 -7.71 6.83 22.89
CA GLY A 384 -8.44 7.93 23.52
C GLY A 384 -9.65 8.48 22.75
N LYS A 385 -10.01 7.89 21.59
CA LYS A 385 -11.14 8.35 20.76
C LYS A 385 -12.12 7.21 20.49
N ALA A 386 -13.04 6.99 21.42
CA ALA A 386 -14.06 5.94 21.32
C ALA A 386 -14.89 6.04 20.01
N GLY A 387 -15.09 4.92 19.32
CA GLY A 387 -15.80 4.89 18.03
C GLY A 387 -14.97 5.36 16.84
N GLN A 388 -13.72 5.79 17.03
CA GLN A 388 -12.83 6.15 15.93
C GLN A 388 -11.80 5.04 15.65
N PHE A 389 -11.57 4.73 14.38
CA PHE A 389 -10.67 3.68 13.93
C PHE A 389 -9.73 4.19 12.84
N ILE A 390 -8.53 3.65 12.75
CA ILE A 390 -7.53 3.99 11.75
C ILE A 390 -7.11 2.76 10.94
N CYS A 391 -6.84 2.94 9.66
CA CYS A 391 -6.22 1.96 8.77
C CYS A 391 -5.31 2.70 7.77
N ALA A 392 -4.09 3.02 8.20
CA ALA A 392 -3.20 3.94 7.48
C ALA A 392 -1.71 3.68 7.80
N GLY A 393 -0.81 4.38 7.11
CA GLY A 393 0.63 4.35 7.42
C GLY A 393 1.34 3.11 6.87
N PHE A 394 0.95 2.63 5.69
CA PHE A 394 1.44 1.37 5.13
C PHE A 394 2.86 1.41 4.56
N SER A 395 3.60 2.52 4.67
CA SER A 395 5.04 2.62 4.37
C SER A 395 5.44 2.07 2.98
N GLY A 396 4.64 2.41 1.96
CA GLY A 396 4.86 1.95 0.58
C GLY A 396 4.57 0.47 0.32
N HIS A 397 4.05 -0.27 1.32
CA HIS A 397 3.87 -1.73 1.31
C HIS A 397 2.44 -2.17 1.66
N GLY A 398 1.45 -1.36 1.28
CA GLY A 398 0.05 -1.60 1.67
C GLY A 398 -0.67 -2.71 0.90
N MET A 399 -0.27 -2.99 -0.34
CA MET A 399 -0.93 -4.02 -1.17
C MET A 399 -1.02 -5.38 -0.46
N PRO A 400 0.08 -5.94 0.12
CA PRO A 400 0.05 -7.20 0.85
C PRO A 400 -0.36 -7.07 2.33
N GLN A 401 -0.92 -5.94 2.77
CA GLN A 401 -1.29 -5.70 4.18
C GLN A 401 -2.76 -5.31 4.34
N ILE A 402 -3.32 -4.56 3.39
CA ILE A 402 -4.60 -3.86 3.57
C ILE A 402 -5.80 -4.79 3.69
N PHE A 403 -5.95 -5.82 2.85
CA PHE A 403 -7.21 -6.55 2.74
C PHE A 403 -7.57 -7.29 4.04
N LEU A 404 -6.65 -8.08 4.59
CA LEU A 404 -6.88 -8.71 5.90
C LEU A 404 -6.90 -7.70 7.06
N SER A 405 -6.13 -6.60 7.02
CA SER A 405 -6.22 -5.56 8.05
C SER A 405 -7.59 -4.89 8.06
N ALA A 406 -8.18 -4.70 6.89
CA ALA A 406 -9.54 -4.20 6.73
C ALA A 406 -10.59 -5.17 7.29
N LYS A 407 -10.38 -6.49 7.13
CA LYS A 407 -11.25 -7.52 7.74
C LYS A 407 -11.24 -7.43 9.26
N ALA A 408 -10.05 -7.39 9.87
CA ALA A 408 -9.89 -7.24 11.31
C ALA A 408 -10.53 -5.93 11.82
N LEU A 409 -10.36 -4.82 11.08
CA LEU A 409 -11.00 -3.56 11.43
C LEU A 409 -12.52 -3.63 11.34
N ALA A 410 -13.07 -4.26 10.30
CA ALA A 410 -14.51 -4.44 10.17
C ALA A 410 -15.10 -5.28 11.34
N GLU A 411 -14.35 -6.25 11.87
CA GLU A 411 -14.71 -7.01 13.08
C GLU A 411 -14.81 -6.11 14.29
N MET A 412 -13.76 -5.31 14.57
CA MET A 412 -13.77 -4.36 15.68
C MET A 412 -14.91 -3.34 15.53
N ALA A 413 -15.04 -2.76 14.33
CA ALA A 413 -15.98 -1.70 14.06
C ALA A 413 -17.44 -2.17 14.04
N LEU A 414 -17.77 -3.39 13.59
CA LEU A 414 -19.16 -3.83 13.49
C LEU A 414 -19.60 -4.74 14.65
N GLU A 415 -18.72 -5.67 15.05
CA GLU A 415 -19.00 -6.69 16.07
C GLU A 415 -18.59 -6.23 17.48
N GLY A 416 -17.81 -5.16 17.60
CA GLY A 416 -17.32 -4.66 18.89
C GLY A 416 -16.23 -5.53 19.51
N LYS A 417 -15.53 -6.33 18.69
CA LYS A 417 -14.40 -7.13 19.11
C LYS A 417 -13.24 -6.25 19.54
N GLU A 418 -12.53 -6.67 20.57
CA GLU A 418 -11.26 -6.09 20.97
C GLU A 418 -10.15 -6.52 20.01
N VAL A 419 -9.04 -5.78 20.01
CA VAL A 419 -7.94 -6.02 19.04
C VAL A 419 -7.23 -7.36 19.28
N GLU A 420 -7.36 -7.94 20.47
CA GLU A 420 -6.88 -9.28 20.82
C GLU A 420 -7.72 -10.40 20.21
N GLU A 421 -8.96 -10.12 19.83
CA GLU A 421 -9.94 -11.11 19.34
C GLU A 421 -9.96 -11.21 17.80
N VAL A 422 -9.17 -10.39 17.12
CA VAL A 422 -9.11 -10.32 15.65
C VAL A 422 -7.75 -10.79 15.14
N ASP A 423 -7.73 -11.36 13.93
CA ASP A 423 -6.51 -11.75 13.22
C ASP A 423 -5.79 -10.49 12.71
N LEU A 424 -4.97 -9.89 13.56
CA LEU A 424 -4.16 -8.71 13.26
C LEU A 424 -2.80 -8.79 13.98
N PRO A 425 -1.67 -8.72 13.25
CA PRO A 425 -0.34 -8.74 13.85
C PRO A 425 -0.18 -7.65 14.90
N LYS A 426 0.46 -7.96 16.03
CA LYS A 426 0.61 -7.00 17.15
C LYS A 426 1.30 -5.71 16.72
N LEU A 427 2.28 -5.80 15.82
CA LEU A 427 3.01 -4.65 15.30
C LEU A 427 2.16 -3.72 14.42
N TYR A 428 1.02 -4.19 13.92
CA TYR A 428 0.12 -3.38 13.09
C TYR A 428 -0.91 -2.63 13.93
N ARG A 429 -1.11 -3.02 15.19
CA ARG A 429 -2.14 -2.46 16.07
C ARG A 429 -1.85 -1.00 16.37
N ALA A 430 -2.86 -0.14 16.22
CA ALA A 430 -2.81 1.22 16.76
C ALA A 430 -2.80 1.15 18.30
N SER A 431 -1.92 1.89 18.96
CA SER A 431 -1.80 1.90 20.42
C SER A 431 -1.20 3.21 20.93
N GLN A 432 -1.47 3.53 22.20
CA GLN A 432 -0.88 4.71 22.83
C GLN A 432 0.65 4.62 22.89
N ALA A 433 1.21 3.44 23.18
CA ALA A 433 2.65 3.22 23.20
C ALA A 433 3.33 3.58 21.87
N ARG A 434 2.68 3.31 20.73
CA ARG A 434 3.20 3.70 19.41
C ARG A 434 3.07 5.21 19.15
N LEU A 435 2.02 5.86 19.67
CA LEU A 435 1.89 7.32 19.62
C LEU A 435 2.94 8.03 20.50
N ASP A 436 3.33 7.42 21.61
CA ASP A 436 4.34 7.99 22.52
C ASP A 436 5.78 7.74 22.05
N SER A 437 6.00 6.76 21.16
CA SER A 437 7.32 6.42 20.61
C SER A 437 7.95 7.59 19.87
N LYS A 438 9.26 7.79 20.03
CA LYS A 438 10.03 8.83 19.32
C LYS A 438 10.72 8.32 18.06
N MET A 439 10.59 7.04 17.74
CA MET A 439 11.21 6.39 16.58
C MET A 439 10.77 7.07 15.28
N ASN A 440 11.70 7.21 14.33
CA ASN A 440 11.42 7.66 12.97
C ASN A 440 12.39 7.01 11.99
N VAL A 441 12.10 5.76 11.61
CA VAL A 441 12.97 4.93 10.75
C VAL A 441 13.25 5.57 9.39
N ALA A 442 12.35 6.42 8.90
CA ALA A 442 12.51 7.11 7.63
C ALA A 442 13.59 8.20 7.69
N LEU A 443 13.60 9.00 8.76
CA LEU A 443 14.64 10.01 8.99
C LEU A 443 15.95 9.38 9.47
N GLU A 444 15.90 8.42 10.40
CA GLU A 444 17.09 7.70 10.88
C GLU A 444 17.86 7.04 9.72
N GLY A 445 17.14 6.45 8.75
CA GLY A 445 17.73 5.88 7.54
C GLY A 445 18.27 6.91 6.54
N TRP A 446 17.76 8.15 6.56
CA TRP A 446 18.24 9.25 5.71
C TRP A 446 19.44 9.99 6.31
N ASP A 447 19.39 10.30 7.60
CA ASP A 447 20.43 11.05 8.33
C ASP A 447 21.76 10.28 8.43
N GLY A 448 21.78 8.99 8.10
CA GLY A 448 22.96 8.14 8.24
C GLY A 448 23.39 7.92 9.70
N THR A 449 22.62 8.40 10.66
CA THR A 449 22.85 8.24 12.10
C THR A 449 22.30 6.92 12.64
N HIS A 450 22.55 5.82 11.93
CA HIS A 450 22.90 4.51 12.50
C HIS A 450 23.87 3.73 11.59
N ALA A 451 24.58 4.43 10.69
CA ALA A 451 25.75 3.89 10.01
C ALA A 451 26.97 3.93 10.98
N LYS A 452 26.95 3.03 11.97
CA LYS A 452 28.14 2.52 12.67
C LYS A 452 27.98 1.04 12.92
#